data_AF-A0A1Q3ALD1-F1
#
_entry.id   AF-A0A1Q3ALD1-F1
#
_cell.length_a   1.000
_cell.length_b   1.000
_cell.length_c   1.000
_cell.angle_alpha   90.00
_cell.angle_beta   90.00
_cell.angle_gamma   90.00
#
_symmetry.space_group_name_H-M   'P 1'
#
loop_
_entity.id
_entity.type
_entity.pdbx_description
1 polymer ?
#
loop_
_entity_poly.entity_id
_entity_poly.type
_entity_poly.pdbx_seq_one_letter_code
_entity_poly.pdbx_strand_id
1 'polypeptide(L)'
;MQPLEPVGPLSTSLPKPSTEEPLKLELKELPSTLKYSFLGENKTLHVILSSDFTPRHEEEVIHLLKENKKAIGWSMADIKGSSPHMCEHHINLIERSKPSREP
;
A
#
# COMPACT_ATOMS: atom_id res chain seq x y z
N MET A 1 14.25 -0.88 -40.22
CA MET A 1 13.98 -1.68 -39.00
C MET A 1 15.20 -1.54 -38.10
N GLN A 2 15.16 -0.64 -37.12
CA GLN A 2 16.21 -0.55 -36.11
C GLN A 2 16.03 -1.71 -35.11
N PRO A 3 17.08 -2.42 -34.71
CA PRO A 3 16.99 -3.42 -33.66
C PRO A 3 16.66 -2.73 -32.33
N LEU A 4 15.71 -3.30 -31.57
CA LEU A 4 15.44 -2.89 -30.20
C LEU A 4 16.62 -3.33 -29.33
N GLU A 5 17.35 -2.37 -28.77
CA GLU A 5 18.43 -2.61 -27.81
C GLU A 5 17.89 -3.38 -26.58
N PRO A 6 18.65 -4.29 -25.96
CA PRO A 6 18.22 -4.99 -24.77
C PRO A 6 18.08 -3.99 -23.62
N VAL A 7 16.89 -3.88 -23.05
CA VAL A 7 16.68 -3.14 -21.80
C VAL A 7 17.55 -3.82 -20.74
N GLY A 8 18.60 -3.13 -20.29
CA GLY A 8 19.47 -3.61 -19.22
C GLY A 8 18.65 -3.99 -17.98
N PRO A 9 19.20 -4.78 -17.04
CA PRO A 9 18.44 -5.21 -15.87
C PRO A 9 17.90 -3.97 -15.15
N LEU A 10 16.57 -3.83 -15.20
CA LEU A 10 15.83 -2.89 -14.37
C LEU A 10 16.35 -3.13 -12.95
N SER A 11 16.92 -2.12 -12.28
CA SER A 11 17.33 -2.27 -10.89
C SER A 11 16.12 -2.67 -10.07
N THR A 12 15.93 -3.98 -9.91
CA THR A 12 14.92 -4.59 -9.04
C THR A 12 15.45 -4.49 -7.62
N SER A 13 15.64 -3.28 -7.09
CA SER A 13 15.62 -3.15 -5.64
C SER A 13 14.16 -3.35 -5.26
N LEU A 14 13.81 -4.57 -4.88
CA LEU A 14 12.51 -4.84 -4.29
C LEU A 14 12.30 -3.84 -3.14
N PRO A 15 11.15 -3.17 -3.05
CA PRO A 15 10.86 -2.33 -1.90
C PRO A 15 11.00 -3.19 -0.65
N LYS A 16 11.74 -2.71 0.35
CA LYS A 16 11.86 -3.44 1.60
C LYS A 16 10.55 -3.35 2.37
N PRO A 17 10.16 -4.39 3.12
CA PRO A 17 9.01 -4.35 4.01
C PRO A 17 9.09 -3.15 4.96
N SER A 18 7.95 -2.55 5.30
CA SER A 18 7.92 -1.42 6.25
C SER A 18 8.38 -1.82 7.65
N THR A 19 8.51 -3.12 7.94
CA THR A 19 9.04 -3.65 9.20
C THR A 19 10.56 -3.52 9.32
N GLU A 20 11.29 -3.39 8.21
CA GLU A 20 12.75 -3.30 8.20
C GLU A 20 13.26 -1.86 8.11
N GLU A 21 12.54 -0.98 7.44
CA GLU A 21 12.97 0.40 7.22
C GLU A 21 11.83 1.38 7.56
N PRO A 22 12.08 2.37 8.46
CA PRO A 22 11.07 3.33 8.84
C PRO A 22 10.67 4.19 7.63
N LEU A 23 9.41 4.10 7.20
CA LEU A 23 8.86 4.96 6.16
C LEU A 23 9.01 6.42 6.59
N LYS A 24 9.89 7.16 5.89
CA LYS A 24 10.00 8.61 6.01
C LYS A 24 8.82 9.24 5.26
N LEU A 25 7.63 9.13 5.84
CA LEU A 25 6.38 9.65 5.29
C LEU A 25 6.12 11.05 5.82
N GLU A 26 5.85 11.99 4.91
CA GLU A 26 5.27 13.28 5.28
C GLU A 26 3.81 13.06 5.69
N LEU A 27 3.52 13.23 6.98
CA LEU A 27 2.16 13.14 7.50
C LEU A 27 1.35 14.34 7.04
N LYS A 28 0.15 14.09 6.51
CA LYS A 28 -0.78 15.14 6.14
C LYS A 28 -1.52 15.63 7.39
N GLU A 29 -2.05 16.84 7.32
CA GLU A 29 -2.99 17.32 8.34
C GLU A 29 -4.28 16.48 8.28
N LEU A 30 -4.78 16.09 9.46
CA LEU A 30 -6.01 15.32 9.61
C LEU A 30 -7.16 16.23 10.06
N PRO A 31 -8.41 15.88 9.71
CA PRO A 31 -9.59 16.44 10.35
C PRO A 31 -9.55 16.20 11.87
N SER A 32 -10.16 17.09 12.66
CA SER A 32 -10.16 17.00 14.13
C SER A 32 -10.79 15.71 14.68
N THR A 33 -11.65 15.05 13.90
CA THR A 33 -12.29 13.77 14.23
C THR A 33 -11.34 12.58 14.13
N LEU A 34 -10.13 12.76 13.58
CA LEU A 34 -9.14 11.70 13.41
C LEU A 34 -7.82 12.08 14.08
N LYS A 35 -7.08 11.05 14.51
CA LYS A 35 -5.75 11.19 15.11
C LYS A 35 -4.78 10.15 14.60
N TYR A 36 -3.50 10.50 14.60
CA TYR A 36 -2.42 9.56 14.38
C TYR A 36 -2.05 8.86 15.68
N SER A 37 -1.94 7.53 15.61
CA SER A 37 -1.33 6.71 16.65
C SER A 37 -0.25 5.84 16.02
N PHE A 38 0.72 5.35 16.81
CA PHE A 38 1.90 4.68 16.27
C PHE A 38 2.07 3.30 16.89
N LEU A 39 2.29 2.29 16.04
CA LEU A 39 2.48 0.91 16.48
C LEU A 39 3.96 0.53 16.62
N GLY A 40 4.85 1.23 15.92
CA GLY A 40 6.29 1.01 15.93
C GLY A 40 7.06 2.01 16.79
N GLU A 41 8.32 1.68 17.09
CA GLU A 41 9.24 2.58 17.79
C GLU A 41 9.54 3.83 16.96
N ASN A 42 10.01 4.91 17.60
CA ASN A 42 10.39 6.16 16.91
C ASN A 42 9.28 6.74 15.99
N LYS A 43 8.01 6.56 16.34
CA LYS A 43 6.83 7.02 15.56
C LYS A 43 6.75 6.39 14.17
N THR A 44 7.15 5.14 14.04
CA THR A 44 6.99 4.35 12.80
C THR A 44 5.66 3.59 12.81
N LEU A 45 5.20 3.15 11.64
CA LEU A 45 3.95 2.38 11.46
C LEU A 45 2.73 3.12 12.04
N HIS A 46 2.40 4.27 11.44
CA HIS A 46 1.29 5.10 11.91
C HIS A 46 -0.06 4.51 11.48
N VAL A 47 -1.02 4.49 12.38
CA VAL A 47 -2.43 4.21 12.12
C VAL A 47 -3.23 5.50 12.28
N ILE A 48 -4.33 5.61 11.56
CA ILE A 48 -5.30 6.69 11.74
C ILE A 48 -6.48 6.12 12.51
N LEU A 49 -6.79 6.69 13.67
CA LEU A 49 -7.90 6.30 14.54
C LEU A 49 -8.89 7.45 14.69
N SER A 50 -10.11 7.14 15.14
CA SER A 50 -11.04 8.18 15.58
C SER A 50 -10.52 8.88 16.82
N SER A 51 -10.62 10.20 16.85
CA SER A 51 -10.33 11.02 18.04
C SER A 51 -11.36 10.80 19.15
N ASP A 52 -12.53 10.29 18.83
CA ASP A 52 -13.64 10.10 19.77
C ASP A 52 -13.50 8.83 20.64
N PHE A 53 -12.43 8.03 20.42
CA PHE A 53 -12.18 6.88 21.28
C PHE A 53 -11.85 7.30 22.71
N THR A 54 -12.52 6.65 23.68
CA THR A 54 -12.07 6.70 25.07
C THR A 54 -10.66 6.13 25.19
N PRO A 55 -9.84 6.57 26.16
CA PRO A 55 -8.46 6.08 26.34
C PRO A 55 -8.36 4.55 26.38
N ARG A 56 -9.32 3.89 27.06
CA ARG A 56 -9.37 2.43 27.16
C ARG A 56 -9.57 1.74 25.81
N HIS A 57 -10.57 2.16 25.04
CA HIS A 57 -10.83 1.58 23.71
C HIS A 57 -9.65 1.81 22.76
N GLU A 58 -9.01 2.98 22.83
CA GLU A 58 -7.81 3.25 22.06
C GLU A 58 -6.68 2.27 22.42
N GLU A 59 -6.41 2.05 23.70
CA GLU A 59 -5.39 1.07 24.12
C GLU A 59 -5.69 -0.34 23.64
N GLU A 60 -6.95 -0.78 23.76
CA GLU A 60 -7.39 -2.11 23.29
C GLU A 60 -7.19 -2.27 21.77
N VAL A 61 -7.55 -1.24 20.98
CA VAL A 61 -7.32 -1.22 19.52
C VAL A 61 -5.83 -1.24 19.20
N ILE A 62 -5.02 -0.41 19.87
CA ILE A 62 -3.57 -0.36 19.64
C ILE A 62 -2.92 -1.70 20.00
N HIS A 63 -3.34 -2.35 21.08
CA HIS A 63 -2.85 -3.68 21.46
C HIS A 63 -3.16 -4.70 20.37
N LEU A 64 -4.42 -4.80 19.94
CA LEU A 64 -4.85 -5.72 18.90
C LEU A 64 -4.08 -5.51 17.59
N LEU A 65 -3.89 -4.25 17.19
CA LEU A 65 -3.12 -3.91 15.98
C LEU A 65 -1.64 -4.24 16.12
N LYS A 66 -1.06 -4.10 17.33
CA LYS A 66 0.33 -4.50 17.61
C LYS A 66 0.51 -6.01 17.49
N GLU A 67 -0.45 -6.81 17.96
CA GLU A 67 -0.43 -8.27 17.82
C GLU A 67 -0.56 -8.72 16.36
N ASN A 68 -1.33 -7.97 15.57
CA ASN A 68 -1.64 -8.29 14.17
C ASN A 68 -0.81 -7.50 13.14
N LYS A 69 0.34 -6.92 13.53
CA LYS A 69 1.18 -6.08 12.65
C LYS A 69 1.47 -6.69 11.28
N LYS A 70 1.69 -8.02 11.22
CA LYS A 70 2.02 -8.74 9.97
C LYS A 70 0.87 -8.80 8.95
N ALA A 71 -0.37 -8.62 9.39
CA ALA A 71 -1.54 -8.59 8.52
C ALA A 71 -1.78 -7.20 7.92
N ILE A 72 -1.18 -6.15 8.49
CA ILE A 72 -1.35 -4.77 8.04
C ILE A 72 -0.29 -4.48 6.97
N GLY A 73 -0.73 -4.42 5.71
CA GLY A 73 0.15 -4.13 4.58
C GLY A 73 0.56 -2.65 4.56
N TRP A 74 1.70 -2.32 5.17
CA TRP A 74 2.20 -0.95 5.31
C TRP A 74 2.93 -0.41 4.07
N SER A 75 3.66 -1.29 3.39
CA SER A 75 4.34 -0.99 2.13
C SER A 75 3.79 -1.86 1.00
N MET A 76 4.07 -1.45 -0.24
CA MET A 76 3.75 -2.28 -1.42
C MET A 76 4.38 -3.68 -1.36
N ALA A 77 5.51 -3.84 -0.65
CA ALA A 77 6.14 -5.14 -0.43
C ALA A 77 5.36 -6.03 0.55
N ASP A 78 4.63 -5.42 1.49
CA ASP A 78 3.79 -6.13 2.45
C ASP A 78 2.47 -6.60 1.82
N ILE A 79 2.02 -5.95 0.74
CA ILE A 79 0.84 -6.35 -0.05
C ILE A 79 1.24 -7.47 -1.01
N LYS A 80 1.52 -8.65 -0.44
CA LYS A 80 1.90 -9.86 -1.16
C LYS A 80 0.71 -10.38 -2.00
N GLY A 81 0.51 -9.81 -3.18
CA GLY A 81 -0.56 -10.22 -4.09
C GLY A 81 -0.92 -9.25 -5.21
N SER A 82 -0.55 -7.96 -5.09
CA SER A 82 -0.76 -7.00 -6.19
C SER A 82 0.42 -7.01 -7.17
N SER A 83 0.73 -8.18 -7.74
CA SER A 83 1.53 -8.17 -8.96
C SER A 83 0.72 -7.41 -10.01
N PRO A 84 1.25 -6.35 -10.66
CA PRO A 84 0.57 -5.71 -11.79
C PRO A 84 0.18 -6.72 -12.87
N HIS A 85 0.96 -7.80 -12.98
CA HIS A 85 0.74 -8.92 -13.89
C HIS A 85 -0.51 -9.76 -13.55
N MET A 86 -0.94 -9.77 -12.27
CA MET A 86 -2.19 -10.41 -11.83
C MET A 86 -3.41 -9.50 -12.02
N CYS A 87 -3.19 -8.20 -12.21
CA CYS A 87 -4.23 -7.19 -12.47
C CYS A 87 -4.29 -6.80 -13.96
N GLU A 88 -3.72 -7.62 -14.85
CA GLU A 88 -3.93 -7.46 -16.28
C GLU A 88 -5.37 -7.86 -16.62
N HIS A 89 -6.24 -6.84 -16.75
CA HIS A 89 -7.54 -7.02 -17.36
C HIS A 89 -7.33 -7.26 -18.86
N HIS A 90 -7.11 -8.52 -19.25
CA HIS A 90 -7.10 -8.91 -20.66
C HIS A 90 -8.52 -8.85 -21.21
N ILE A 91 -8.85 -7.73 -21.84
CA ILE A 91 -10.02 -7.67 -22.71
C ILE A 91 -9.65 -8.40 -23.99
N ASN A 92 -10.04 -9.68 -24.06
CA ASN A 92 -9.84 -10.50 -25.25
C ASN A 92 -10.72 -9.94 -26.38
N LEU A 93 -10.07 -9.25 -27.33
CA LEU A 93 -10.72 -8.70 -28.50
C LEU A 93 -10.75 -9.78 -29.61
N ILE A 94 -11.93 -10.13 -30.12
CA ILE A 94 -12.05 -11.05 -31.26
C ILE A 94 -11.34 -10.42 -32.46
N GLU A 95 -10.46 -11.18 -33.12
CA GLU A 95 -9.72 -10.75 -34.30
C GLU A 95 -10.71 -10.18 -35.34
N ARG A 96 -10.52 -8.91 -35.74
CA ARG A 96 -11.37 -8.08 -36.63
C ARG A 96 -12.54 -7.32 -35.99
N SER A 97 -12.71 -7.34 -34.68
CA SER A 97 -13.69 -6.44 -34.06
C SER A 97 -13.25 -4.98 -34.16
N LYS A 98 -14.23 -4.08 -34.34
CA LYS A 98 -14.02 -2.65 -34.50
C LYS A 98 -14.51 -1.94 -33.23
N PRO A 99 -13.71 -1.07 -32.60
CA PRO A 99 -14.19 -0.29 -31.47
C PRO A 99 -15.32 0.65 -31.93
N SER A 100 -16.42 0.65 -31.21
CA SER A 100 -17.53 1.60 -31.41
C SER A 100 -17.93 2.20 -30.06
N ARG A 101 -18.52 3.40 -30.09
CA ARG A 101 -19.09 4.06 -28.92
C ARG A 101 -20.56 4.28 -29.22
N GLU A 102 -21.44 3.73 -28.40
CA GLU A 102 -22.86 4.07 -28.48
C GLU A 102 -23.08 5.47 -27.88
N PRO A 103 -24.05 6.23 -28.42
CA PRO A 103 -24.35 7.60 -27.98
C PRO A 103 -24.96 7.67 -26.58
#